data_AF-A0A645E4C9-F1
#
_entry.id   AF-A0A645E4C9-F1
#
_cell.length_a   1.000
_cell.length_b   1.000
_cell.length_c   1.000
_cell.angle_alpha   90.00
_cell.angle_beta   90.00
_cell.angle_gamma   90.00
#
_symmetry.space_group_name_H-M   'P 1'
#
loop_
_entity.id
_entity.type
_entity.pdbx_description
1 polymer ?
#
loop_
_entity_poly.entity_id
_entity_poly.type
_entity_poly.pdbx_seq_one_letter_code
_entity_poly.pdbx_strand_id
1 'polypeptide(L)' 'MLAILEDEALKKRTRLILEKMNCPTTIECDRESVYHYVLQDKKSNGETITIVQVNELGHAELNEKSFSDLERLIKTL' A
#
# COMPACT_ATOMS: atom_id res chain seq x y z
N MET A 1 4.33 0.69 1.73
CA MET A 1 4.40 -0.74 2.12
C MET A 1 3.48 -1.06 3.28
N LEU A 2 3.61 -0.43 4.46
CA LEU A 2 2.76 -0.76 5.62
C LEU A 2 1.27 -0.60 5.34
N ALA A 3 0.88 0.39 4.53
CA ALA A 3 -0.52 0.67 4.17
C ALA A 3 -1.24 -0.46 3.40
N ILE A 4 -0.50 -1.23 2.60
CA ILE A 4 -1.07 -2.28 1.74
C ILE A 4 -1.02 -3.67 2.39
N LEU A 5 -0.43 -3.78 3.59
CA LEU A 5 -0.43 -5.03 4.35
C LEU A 5 -1.76 -5.15 5.12
N GLU A 6 -2.52 -6.20 4.84
CA GLU A 6 -3.78 -6.49 5.54
C GLU A 6 -3.54 -7.34 6.79
N ASP A 7 -2.53 -8.21 6.79
CA ASP A 7 -2.14 -9.00 7.96
C ASP A 7 -1.40 -8.14 9.01
N GLU A 8 -1.97 -8.04 10.20
CA GLU A 8 -1.44 -7.22 11.29
C GLU A 8 -0.13 -7.76 11.89
N ALA A 9 0.09 -9.07 11.89
CA ALA A 9 1.34 -9.66 12.36
C ALA A 9 2.50 -9.33 11.39
N LEU A 10 2.25 -9.42 10.08
CA LEU A 10 3.20 -9.03 9.04
C LEU A 10 3.46 -7.53 9.06
N LYS A 11 2.41 -6.71 9.23
CA LYS A 11 2.54 -5.25 9.37
C LYS A 11 3.40 -4.87 10.58
N LYS A 12 3.14 -5.47 11.74
CA LYS A 12 3.93 -5.26 12.97
C LYS A 12 5.39 -5.67 12.78
N ARG A 13 5.63 -6.86 12.21
CA ARG A 13 6.99 -7.35 11.95
C ARG A 13 7.75 -6.45 10.98
N THR A 14 7.09 -5.99 9.92
CA THR A 14 7.67 -5.08 8.93
C THR A 14 7.99 -3.72 9.55
N ARG A 15 7.09 -3.17 10.37
CA ARG A 15 7.29 -1.92 11.11
C ARG A 15 8.55 -1.98 11.98
N LEU A 16 8.72 -3.04 12.77
CA LEU A 16 9.89 -3.22 13.64
C LEU A 16 11.22 -3.24 12.86
N ILE A 17 11.22 -3.84 11.67
CA ILE A 17 12.42 -3.87 10.81
C ILE A 17 12.72 -2.47 10.27
N LEU A 18 11.70 -1.74 9.79
CA LEU A 18 11.86 -0.37 9.31
C LEU A 18 12.36 0.56 10.42
N GLU A 19 11.80 0.47 11.63
CA GLU A 19 12.26 1.23 12.80
C GLU A 19 13.70 0.91 13.18
N LYS A 20 14.09 -0.37 13.17
CA LYS A 20 15.48 -0.80 13.40
C LYS A 20 16.45 -0.22 12.36
N MET A 21 15.98 0.06 11.15
CA MET A 21 16.75 0.70 10.08
C MET A 21 16.63 2.24 10.08
N ASN A 22 16.03 2.84 11.11
CA ASN A 22 15.73 4.28 11.20
C ASN A 22 14.91 4.82 10.01
N CYS A 23 14.07 3.97 9.41
CA CYS A 23 13.14 4.38 8.36
C CYS A 23 11.84 4.93 8.96
N PRO A 24 11.21 5.95 8.35
CA PRO A 24 9.91 6.45 8.80
C PRO A 24 8.83 5.38 8.62
N THR A 25 8.04 5.13 9.67
CA THR A 25 6.91 4.18 9.66
C THR A 25 5.55 4.84 9.75
N THR A 26 5.54 6.17 9.82
CA THR A 26 4.36 7.03 9.77
C THR A 26 4.68 8.25 8.90
N ILE A 27 3.68 8.79 8.23
CA ILE A 27 3.80 9.98 7.41
C ILE A 27 2.44 10.69 7.39
N GLU A 28 2.46 12.00 7.57
CA GLU A 28 1.29 12.83 7.23
C GLU A 28 1.38 13.16 5.74
N CYS A 29 0.33 12.82 5.00
CA CYS A 29 0.28 13.06 3.57
C CYS A 29 -1.08 13.61 3.16
N ASP A 30 -1.08 14.46 2.13
CA ASP A 30 -2.30 14.89 1.48
C ASP A 30 -2.89 13.72 0.68
N ARG A 31 -4.04 13.21 1.13
CA ARG A 31 -4.68 12.02 0.56
C ARG A 31 -5.12 12.25 -0.88
N GLU A 32 -5.52 13.48 -1.24
CA GLU A 32 -5.94 13.83 -2.59
C GLU A 32 -4.76 13.75 -3.56
N SER A 33 -3.62 14.34 -3.19
CA SER A 33 -2.37 14.20 -3.94
C SER A 33 -1.92 12.75 -4.05
N VAL A 34 -2.00 11.97 -2.96
CA VAL A 34 -1.64 10.53 -3.00
C VAL A 34 -2.52 9.78 -3.99
N TYR A 35 -3.84 10.00 -3.96
CA TYR A 35 -4.76 9.38 -4.92
C TYR A 35 -4.41 9.77 -6.36
N HIS A 36 -4.18 11.06 -6.63
CA HIS A 36 -3.80 11.54 -7.95
C HIS A 36 -2.51 10.90 -8.47
N TYR A 37 -1.47 10.77 -7.64
CA TYR A 37 -0.22 10.15 -8.04
C TYR A 37 -0.35 8.64 -8.27
N VAL A 38 -1.14 7.94 -7.46
CA VAL A 38 -1.34 6.50 -7.64
C VAL A 38 -2.08 6.20 -8.94
N LEU A 39 -3.02 7.06 -9.37
CA LEU A 39 -3.69 6.92 -10.69
C LEU A 39 -2.73 7.05 -11.87
N GLN A 40 -1.57 7.69 -11.70
CA GLN A 40 -0.55 7.81 -12.75
C GLN A 40 0.46 6.67 -12.75
N ASP A 41 0.33 5.69 -11.84
CA ASP A 41 1.23 4.53 -11.80
C ASP A 41 1.13 3.72 -13.10
N LYS A 42 2.28 3.25 -13.60
CA LYS A 42 2.37 2.44 -14.83
C LYS A 42 1.65 1.09 -14.73
N LYS A 43 1.26 0.68 -13.52
CA LYS A 43 0.47 -0.52 -13.22
C LYS A 43 -1.04 -0.27 -13.27
N SER A 44 -1.47 0.88 -13.78
CA SER A 44 -2.86 1.12 -14.13
C SER A 44 -3.14 0.75 -15.58
N ASN A 45 -4.29 0.14 -15.86
CA ASN A 45 -4.75 -0.19 -17.22
C ASN A 45 -5.91 0.71 -17.70
N GLY A 46 -6.16 1.81 -16.99
CA GLY A 46 -7.25 2.76 -17.25
C GLY A 46 -8.53 2.51 -16.44
N GLU A 47 -8.73 1.29 -15.92
CA GLU A 47 -9.91 0.92 -15.12
C GLU A 47 -9.54 0.36 -13.73
N THR A 48 -8.45 -0.41 -13.68
CA THR A 48 -7.93 -1.02 -12.46
C THR A 48 -6.46 -0.63 -12.25
N ILE A 49 -6.00 -0.79 -11.02
CA ILE A 49 -4.58 -0.70 -10.66
C ILE A 49 -4.11 -2.03 -10.10
N THR A 50 -2.95 -2.49 -10.54
CA THR A 50 -2.31 -3.69 -9.98
C THR A 50 -1.52 -3.32 -8.73
N ILE A 51 -1.95 -3.84 -7.58
CA ILE A 51 -1.26 -3.72 -6.29
C ILE A 51 -0.47 -5.01 -6.04
N VAL A 52 0.78 -4.86 -5.60
CA VAL A 52 1.57 -5.99 -5.09
C VAL A 52 1.13 -6.25 -3.66
N GLN A 53 0.42 -7.34 -3.44
CA GLN A 53 -0.14 -7.70 -2.14
C GLN A 53 0.71 -8.79 -1.49
N VAL A 54 0.98 -8.65 -0.19
CA VAL A 54 1.79 -9.60 0.59
C VAL A 54 0.92 -10.11 1.73
N ASN A 55 0.34 -11.28 1.52
CA ASN A 55 -0.52 -11.94 2.52
C ASN A 55 0.28 -12.94 3.37
N GLU A 56 1.43 -13.41 2.88
CA GLU A 56 2.27 -14.41 3.54
C GLU A 56 3.75 -14.03 3.45
N LEU A 57 4.55 -14.53 4.40
CA LEU A 57 5.99 -14.26 4.43
C LEU A 57 6.68 -14.83 3.19
N GLY A 58 7.39 -13.98 2.45
CA GLY A 58 8.15 -14.38 1.27
C GLY A 58 7.30 -14.64 0.04
N HIS A 59 5.98 -14.39 0.10
CA HIS A 59 5.08 -14.53 -1.02
C HIS A 59 4.39 -13.19 -1.34
N ALA A 60 4.32 -12.87 -2.63
CA ALA A 60 3.62 -11.69 -3.12
C ALA A 60 2.79 -12.07 -4.35
N GLU A 61 1.60 -11.51 -4.43
CA GLU A 61 0.68 -11.68 -5.55
C GLU A 61 0.36 -10.32 -6.18
N LEU A 62 -0.04 -10.36 -7.45
CA LEU A 62 -0.50 -9.19 -8.19
C LEU A 62 -2.02 -9.17 -8.16
N ASN A 63 -2.59 -8.23 -7.42
CA ASN A 63 -4.02 -8.07 -7.29
C ASN A 63 -4.48 -6.83 -8.04
N GLU A 64 -5.41 -7.00 -8.96
CA GLU A 64 -6.12 -5.87 -9.56
C GLU A 64 -7.15 -5.34 -8.56
N LYS A 65 -7.09 -4.05 -8.27
CA LYS A 65 -8.09 -3.34 -7.46
C LYS A 65 -8.77 -2.27 -8.29
N SER A 66 -10.07 -2.08 -8.04
CA SER A 66 -10.81 -0.97 -8.63
C SER A 66 -10.35 0.37 -8.04
N PHE A 67 -10.60 1.47 -8.75
CA PHE A 67 -10.32 2.81 -8.19
C PHE A 67 -11.11 3.11 -6.91
N SER A 68 -12.28 2.47 -6.72
CA SER A 68 -13.07 2.61 -5.50
C SER A 68 -12.41 1.92 -4.29
N ASP A 69 -11.78 0.76 -4.50
CA ASP A 69 -11.02 0.07 -3.46
C ASP A 69 -9.74 0.83 -3.12
N LEU A 70 -9.11 1.42 -4.13
CA LEU A 70 -7.94 2.28 -3.95
C LEU A 70 -8.28 3.51 -3.11
N GLU A 71 -9.40 4.18 -3.38
CA GLU A 71 -9.84 5.34 -2.61
C GLU A 71 -10.10 4.98 -1.14
N ARG A 72 -10.68 3.80 -0.87
CA ARG A 72 -10.88 3.28 0.49
C ARG A 72 -9.55 3.03 1.20
N LEU A 73 -8.58 2.44 0.51
CA LEU A 73 -7.23 2.20 1.05
C LEU A 73 -6.52 3.50 1.40
N ILE A 74 -6.64 4.53 0.57
CA ILE A 74 -5.98 5.83 0.82
C ILE A 74 -6.67 6.59 1.96
N LYS A 75 -7.97 6.39 2.18
CA LYS A 75 -8.69 6.97 3.33
C LYS A 75 -8.25 6.40 4.69
N THR A 76 -7.60 5.24 4.73
CA THR A 76 -7.09 4.63 5.98
C THR A 76 -5.64 5.02 6.29
N LEU A 77 -4.97 5.74 5.38
CA LEU A 77 -3.67 6.40 5.62
C LEU A 77 -3.83 7.60 6.56
#